data_AF-A0A7J5X199-F1
#
_entry.id   AF-A0A7J5X199-F1
#
_cell.length_a   1.000
_cell.length_b   1.000
_cell.length_c   1.000
_cell.angle_alpha   90.00
_cell.angle_beta   90.00
_cell.angle_gamma   90.00
#
_symmetry.space_group_name_H-M   'P 1'
#
loop_
_entity.id
_entity.type
_entity.pdbx_description
1 polymer ?
#
loop_
_entity_poly.entity_id
_entity_poly.type
_entity_poly.pdbx_seq_one_letter_code
_entity_poly.pdbx_strand_id
1 'polypeptide(L)'
;MGRERRLFPARLRKAIILRDETCIKCGAPPSHTQVHHIQHWSDDGDTDLDNGCLLCQRCHTQVHHNGWDIMLGFLRHPWLIPPADVDPQRRALPAYKRRTMRLDDAA
;
A
#
# COMPACT_ATOMS: atom_id res chain seq x y z
N MET A 1 -17.99 -0.89 7.63
CA MET A 1 -16.55 -0.53 7.64
C MET A 1 -16.42 0.64 8.60
N GLY A 2 -15.33 0.76 9.36
CA GLY A 2 -15.28 1.82 10.37
C GLY A 2 -14.01 1.85 11.22
N ARG A 3 -13.76 3.03 11.79
CA ARG A 3 -12.63 3.40 12.65
C ARG A 3 -12.56 2.72 14.03
N GLU A 4 -13.54 1.88 14.38
CA GLU A 4 -13.62 1.22 15.70
C GLU A 4 -12.38 0.40 16.07
N ARG A 5 -11.58 -0.02 15.07
CA ARG A 5 -10.37 -0.82 15.30
C ARG A 5 -9.22 -0.30 14.44
N ARG A 6 -8.15 0.16 15.11
CA ARG A 6 -6.87 0.49 14.47
C ARG A 6 -6.23 -0.73 13.81
N LEU A 7 -6.45 -1.93 14.33
CA LEU A 7 -5.91 -3.16 13.73
C LEU A 7 -6.88 -3.75 12.71
N PHE A 8 -6.35 -4.13 11.54
CA PHE A 8 -7.12 -4.85 10.52
C PHE A 8 -7.63 -6.19 11.08
N PRO A 9 -8.96 -6.42 11.10
CA PRO A 9 -9.53 -7.73 11.41
C PRO A 9 -8.97 -8.83 10.49
N ALA A 10 -8.93 -10.07 10.98
CA ALA A 10 -8.35 -11.20 10.26
C ALA A 10 -8.87 -11.35 8.82
N ARG A 11 -10.18 -11.11 8.58
CA ARG A 11 -10.79 -11.16 7.24
C ARG A 11 -10.21 -10.12 6.28
N LEU A 12 -10.00 -8.88 6.74
CA LEU A 12 -9.46 -7.80 5.93
C LEU A 12 -7.97 -8.03 5.69
N ARG A 13 -7.22 -8.44 6.73
CA ARG A 13 -5.82 -8.84 6.57
C ARG A 13 -5.66 -9.95 5.53
N LYS A 14 -6.51 -10.98 5.56
CA LYS A 14 -6.49 -12.07 4.57
C LYS A 14 -6.78 -11.56 3.16
N ALA A 15 -7.80 -10.72 2.99
CA ALA A 15 -8.13 -10.13 1.68
C ALA A 15 -6.98 -9.29 1.11
N ILE A 16 -6.32 -8.48 1.94
CA ILE A 16 -5.17 -7.68 1.54
C ILE A 16 -3.97 -8.56 1.18
N ILE A 17 -3.71 -9.63 1.95
CA ILE A 17 -2.65 -10.60 1.62
C ILE A 17 -2.91 -11.26 0.27
N LEU A 18 -4.15 -11.65 -0.03
CA LEU A 18 -4.49 -12.25 -1.33
C LEU A 18 -4.34 -11.26 -2.50
N ARG A 19 -4.61 -9.98 -2.25
CA ARG A 19 -4.54 -8.93 -3.27
C ARG A 19 -3.10 -8.49 -3.58
N ASP A 20 -2.29 -8.31 -2.54
CA ASP A 20 -0.94 -7.76 -2.66
C ASP A 20 0.12 -8.86 -2.82
N GLU A 21 -0.13 -10.05 -2.28
CA GLU A 21 0.69 -11.27 -2.27
C GLU A 21 2.10 -11.15 -1.67
N THR A 22 2.71 -9.97 -1.65
CA THR A 22 4.01 -9.65 -1.09
C THR A 22 4.04 -8.18 -0.66
N CYS A 23 5.14 -7.74 -0.05
CA CYS A 23 5.40 -6.32 0.15
C CYS A 23 5.32 -5.59 -1.20
N ILE A 24 4.43 -4.60 -1.30
CA ILE A 24 4.13 -3.93 -2.57
C ILE A 24 5.33 -3.18 -3.15
N LYS A 25 6.36 -2.87 -2.33
CA LYS A 25 7.56 -2.13 -2.78
C LYS A 25 8.73 -3.04 -3.12
N CYS A 26 9.06 -4.00 -2.26
CA CYS A 26 10.30 -4.79 -2.40
C CYS A 26 10.10 -6.29 -2.61
N GLY A 27 8.85 -6.78 -2.63
CA GLY A 27 8.57 -8.19 -2.87
C GLY A 27 8.82 -9.14 -1.69
N ALA A 28 9.07 -8.63 -0.48
CA ALA A 28 9.22 -9.46 0.71
C ALA A 28 7.96 -10.32 0.97
N PRO A 29 8.08 -11.57 1.43
CA PRO A 29 6.95 -12.47 1.58
C PRO A 29 5.93 -11.97 2.63
N PRO A 30 4.64 -12.33 2.53
CA PRO A 30 3.59 -11.86 3.46
C PRO A 30 3.90 -12.10 4.94
N SER A 31 4.61 -13.19 5.25
CA SER A 31 5.04 -13.51 6.62
C SER A 31 5.92 -12.42 7.25
N HIS A 32 6.61 -11.62 6.43
CA HIS A 32 7.48 -10.52 6.84
C HIS A 32 6.81 -9.15 6.68
N THR A 33 5.48 -9.12 6.49
CA THR A 33 4.73 -7.89 6.24
C THR A 33 3.62 -7.63 7.25
N GLN A 34 3.31 -6.35 7.38
CA GLN A 34 2.17 -5.83 8.11
C GLN A 34 1.24 -5.10 7.14
N VAL A 35 -0.03 -5.04 7.51
CA VAL A 35 -0.98 -4.23 6.76
C VAL A 35 -0.78 -2.78 7.21
N HIS A 36 -0.48 -1.92 6.26
CA HIS A 36 -0.32 -0.49 6.40
C HIS A 36 -1.60 0.22 5.95
N HIS A 37 -2.00 1.25 6.67
CA HIS A 37 -3.07 2.14 6.23
C HIS A 37 -2.54 3.16 5.23
N ILE A 38 -3.14 3.27 4.05
CA ILE A 38 -2.72 4.21 2.99
C ILE A 38 -2.93 5.66 3.46
N GLN A 39 -4.17 6.01 3.81
CA GLN A 39 -4.48 7.15 4.65
C GLN A 39 -4.34 6.71 6.10
N HIS A 40 -3.45 7.37 6.83
CA HIS A 40 -3.14 7.00 8.21
C HIS A 40 -4.41 6.99 9.08
N TRP A 41 -4.52 5.97 9.95
CA TRP A 41 -5.66 5.87 10.87
C TRP A 41 -5.77 7.07 11.84
N SER A 42 -4.63 7.69 12.20
CA SER A 42 -4.62 8.94 12.99
C SER A 42 -5.27 10.10 12.25
N ASP A 43 -5.24 10.07 10.92
CA ASP A 43 -5.64 11.14 10.02
C ASP A 43 -7.00 10.79 9.38
N ASP A 44 -7.86 10.14 10.16
CA ASP A 44 -9.22 9.72 9.77
C ASP A 44 -9.30 8.60 8.72
N GLY A 45 -8.20 7.86 8.50
CA GLY A 45 -8.19 6.70 7.61
C GLY A 45 -9.02 5.53 8.13
N ASP A 46 -9.91 5.01 7.28
CA ASP A 46 -10.75 3.86 7.61
C ASP A 46 -9.99 2.53 7.63
N THR A 47 -10.46 1.59 8.45
CA THR A 47 -9.95 0.22 8.43
C THR A 47 -10.80 -0.63 7.48
N ASP A 48 -10.43 -0.61 6.20
CA ASP A 48 -11.09 -1.37 5.13
C ASP A 48 -10.11 -1.95 4.10
N LEU A 49 -10.64 -2.60 3.05
CA LEU A 49 -9.80 -3.21 2.01
C LEU A 49 -9.11 -2.16 1.13
N ASP A 50 -9.72 -0.99 0.94
CA ASP A 50 -9.26 0.03 -0.01
C ASP A 50 -8.25 0.98 0.61
N ASN A 51 -8.21 1.05 1.94
CA ASN A 51 -7.25 1.83 2.69
C ASN A 51 -6.12 0.99 3.31
N GLY A 52 -5.95 -0.27 2.90
CA GLY A 52 -4.93 -1.16 3.45
C GLY A 52 -4.01 -1.77 2.39
N CYS A 53 -2.70 -1.88 2.64
CA CYS A 53 -1.75 -2.58 1.77
C CYS A 53 -0.60 -3.27 2.53
N LEU A 54 0.09 -4.24 1.92
CA LEU A 54 1.22 -4.94 2.55
C LEU A 54 2.56 -4.21 2.42
N LEU A 55 3.18 -3.95 3.56
CA LEU A 55 4.57 -3.48 3.64
C LEU A 55 5.39 -4.29 4.64
N CYS A 56 6.65 -4.56 4.29
CA CYS A 56 7.63 -5.04 5.28
C CYS A 56 8.10 -3.86 6.15
N GLN A 57 8.65 -4.15 7.34
CA GLN A 57 9.09 -3.11 8.28
C GLN A 57 9.92 -2.00 7.64
N ARG A 58 10.94 -2.36 6.84
CA ARG A 58 11.79 -1.39 6.14
C ARG A 58 11.00 -0.47 5.20
N CYS A 59 10.08 -1.03 4.40
CA CYS A 59 9.31 -0.23 3.44
C CYS A 59 8.22 0.57 4.16
N HIS A 60 7.68 0.05 5.26
CA HIS A 60 6.76 0.77 6.13
C HIS A 60 7.39 2.05 6.68
N THR A 61 8.62 1.96 7.23
CA THR A 61 9.37 3.13 7.68
C THR A 61 9.58 4.17 6.56
N GLN A 62 9.85 3.72 5.34
CA GLN A 62 10.03 4.64 4.21
C GLN A 62 8.77 5.42 3.86
N VAL A 63 7.60 4.79 3.99
CA VAL A 63 6.31 5.47 3.78
C VAL A 63 6.03 6.46 4.92
N HIS A 64 6.31 6.08 6.17
CA HIS A 64 6.10 6.99 7.31
C HIS A 64 7.07 8.19 7.36
N HIS A 65 8.31 8.04 6.89
CA HIS A 65 9.38 9.00 7.22
C HIS A 65 10.22 9.47 6.04
N ASN A 66 10.09 8.86 4.87
CA ASN A 66 10.95 9.17 3.71
C ASN A 66 10.13 9.64 2.49
N GLY A 67 8.91 10.16 2.72
CA GLY A 67 8.09 10.81 1.69
C GLY A 67 7.57 9.89 0.58
N TRP A 68 7.65 8.57 0.77
CA TRP A 68 6.97 7.63 -0.10
C TRP A 68 5.48 7.65 0.23
N ASP A 69 4.65 7.88 -0.77
CA ASP A 69 3.20 7.82 -0.63
C ASP A 69 2.66 6.58 -1.38
N ILE A 70 1.41 6.24 -1.09
CA ILE A 70 0.70 5.14 -1.72
C ILE A 70 -0.67 5.65 -2.18
N MET A 71 -1.11 5.21 -3.35
CA MET A 71 -2.48 5.39 -3.80
C MET A 71 -3.07 4.05 -4.23
N LEU A 72 -4.40 3.91 -4.13
CA LEU A 72 -5.10 2.76 -4.67
C LEU A 72 -5.65 3.10 -6.06
N GLY A 73 -5.27 2.33 -7.07
CA GLY A 73 -5.82 2.45 -8.43
C GLY A 73 -7.21 1.82 -8.56
N PHE A 74 -7.84 2.02 -9.72
CA PHE A 74 -9.24 1.61 -10.00
C PHE A 74 -9.51 0.11 -9.78
N LEU A 75 -8.53 -0.76 -10.10
CA LEU A 75 -8.63 -2.20 -9.87
C LEU A 75 -8.23 -2.61 -8.44
N ARG A 76 -8.33 -1.68 -7.50
CA ARG A 76 -7.93 -1.82 -6.09
C ARG A 76 -6.47 -2.24 -5.92
N HIS A 77 -5.61 -1.89 -6.88
CA HIS A 77 -4.20 -2.24 -6.80
C HIS A 77 -3.37 -1.05 -6.30
N PRO A 78 -2.45 -1.26 -5.34
CA PRO A 78 -1.65 -0.17 -4.82
C PRO A 78 -0.57 0.27 -5.81
N TRP A 79 -0.35 1.58 -5.84
CA TRP A 79 0.71 2.26 -6.58
C TRP A 79 1.58 3.04 -5.61
N LEU A 80 2.88 3.02 -5.82
CA LEU A 80 3.86 3.71 -5.00
C LEU A 80 4.19 5.05 -5.63
N ILE A 81 4.08 6.12 -4.86
CA ILE A 81 4.43 7.46 -5.29
C ILE A 81 5.77 7.80 -4.63
N PRO A 82 6.88 7.87 -5.38
CA PRO A 82 8.16 8.20 -4.81
C PRO A 82 8.18 9.64 -4.28
N PRO A 83 9.05 9.95 -3.32
CA PRO A 83 9.34 11.32 -2.92
C PRO A 83 10.00 12.10 -4.06
N ALA A 84 9.91 13.43 -4.01
CA ALA A 84 10.38 14.33 -5.07
C ALA A 84 11.91 14.31 -5.29
N ASP A 85 12.67 13.89 -4.28
CA ASP A 85 14.13 13.67 -4.39
C ASP A 85 14.48 12.42 -5.21
N VAL A 86 13.58 11.43 -5.27
CA VAL A 86 13.74 10.21 -6.09
C VAL A 86 13.17 10.39 -7.50
N ASP A 87 11.96 10.96 -7.62
CA ASP A 87 11.38 11.37 -8.90
C ASP A 87 10.71 12.75 -8.73
N PRO A 88 11.25 13.83 -9.32
CA PRO A 88 10.68 15.17 -9.20
C PRO A 88 9.22 15.27 -9.68
N GLN A 89 8.81 14.41 -10.61
CA GLN A 89 7.44 14.35 -11.13
C GLN A 89 6.52 13.48 -10.28
N ARG A 90 7.06 12.79 -9.26
CA ARG A 90 6.35 11.88 -8.36
C ARG A 90 5.46 10.89 -9.12
N ARG A 91 5.97 10.34 -10.23
CA ARG A 91 5.20 9.42 -11.08
C ARG A 91 4.90 8.14 -10.32
N ALA A 92 3.64 7.74 -10.34
CA ALA A 92 3.18 6.52 -9.69
C ALA A 92 3.86 5.28 -10.32
N LEU A 93 4.42 4.44 -9.46
CA LEU A 93 5.08 3.19 -9.81
C LEU A 93 4.18 2.01 -9.45
N PRO A 94 4.07 0.99 -10.32
CA PRO A 94 3.29 -0.19 -10.00
C PRO A 94 3.89 -0.95 -8.81
N ALA A 95 3.03 -1.61 -8.03
CA ALA A 95 3.49 -2.52 -6.99
C ALA A 95 4.32 -3.68 -7.57
N TYR A 96 5.18 -4.26 -6.73
CA TYR A 96 6.17 -5.28 -7.09
C TYR A 96 5.58 -6.42 -7.93
N LYS A 97 4.42 -6.95 -7.53
CA LYS A 97 3.73 -8.07 -8.21
C LYS A 97 3.09 -7.69 -9.53
N ARG A 98 2.91 -6.40 -9.79
CA ARG A 98 2.33 -5.86 -11.02
C ARG A 98 3.26 -4.87 -11.72
N ARG A 99 4.57 -5.05 -11.56
CA ARG A 99 5.62 -4.19 -12.12
C ARG A 99 5.53 -3.93 -13.63
N THR A 100 4.75 -4.72 -14.37
CA THR A 100 4.52 -4.59 -15.80
C THR A 100 3.24 -3.82 -16.15
N MET A 101 2.39 -3.46 -15.19
CA MET A 101 1.19 -2.65 -15.43
C MET A 101 1.57 -1.18 -15.67
N ARG A 102 0.88 -0.55 -16.63
CA ARG A 102 0.91 0.90 -16.82
C ARG A 102 -0.30 1.53 -16.16
N LEU A 103 -0.18 2.80 -15.77
CA LEU A 103 -1.29 3.53 -15.13
C LEU A 103 -2.52 3.59 -16.08
N ASP A 104 -2.26 3.65 -17.39
CA ASP A 104 -3.26 3.70 -18.46
C ASP A 104 -4.09 2.41 -18.56
N ASP A 105 -3.56 1.28 -18.06
CA ASP A 105 -4.28 -0.01 -18.01
C ASP A 105 -5.32 -0.06 -16.86
N ALA A 106 -5.45 1.04 -16.10
CA ALA A 106 -6.37 1.19 -14.99
C ALA A 106 -7.56 2.14 -15.28
N ALA A 107 -7.72 2.59 -16.55
CA ALA A 107 -8.84 3.42 -17.02
C ALA A 107 -10.06 2.59 -17.44
#